data_AF-A0A7S1S288-F1
#
_entry.id   AF-A0A7S1S288-F1
#
_cell.length_a   1.000
_cell.length_b   1.000
_cell.length_c   1.000
_cell.angle_alpha   90.00
_cell.angle_beta   90.00
_cell.angle_gamma   90.00
#
_symmetry.space_group_name_H-M   'P 1'
#
loop_
_entity.id
_entity.type
_entity.pdbx_description
1 polymer ?
#
loop_
_entity_poly.entity_id
_entity_poly.type
_entity_poly.pdbx_seq_one_letter_code
_entity_poly.pdbx_strand_id
1 'polypeptide(L)'
;GERAVSHWPCFLPQVLQDITCEDAEVRSPACYAASFAARQAAFGPSALETARRLAEVVAHARAKGGKRKSEKPVQMAADNALSALMELLVHHEASLAGSQSQLWGAWVSGLPCQEDEAEGIRNHGMLVQLVRNRKPEVLGPNGEAAPRLLSILVD
;
A
#
# COMPACT_ATOMS: atom_id res chain seq x y z
N GLY A 1 0.61 -4.16 -16.61
CA GLY A 1 1.80 -4.96 -17.00
C GLY A 1 2.62 -4.22 -18.02
N GLU A 2 3.80 -4.71 -18.37
CA GLU A 2 4.81 -4.00 -19.18
C GLU A 2 4.27 -3.40 -20.49
N ARG A 3 3.39 -4.13 -21.20
CA ARG A 3 2.76 -3.65 -22.45
C ARG A 3 1.91 -2.39 -22.29
N ALA A 4 1.44 -2.09 -21.08
CA ALA A 4 0.66 -0.88 -20.82
C ALA A 4 1.54 0.38 -20.72
N VAL A 5 2.86 0.24 -20.55
CA VAL A 5 3.77 1.38 -20.31
C VAL A 5 3.72 2.40 -21.44
N SER A 6 3.67 1.95 -22.70
CA SER A 6 3.54 2.84 -23.86
C SER A 6 2.24 3.63 -23.89
N HIS A 7 1.21 3.17 -23.18
CA HIS A 7 -0.10 3.81 -23.11
C HIS A 7 -0.28 4.66 -21.84
N TRP A 8 0.63 4.59 -20.87
CA TRP A 8 0.51 5.36 -19.63
C TRP A 8 0.27 6.85 -19.82
N PRO A 9 0.87 7.55 -20.81
CA PRO A 9 0.61 8.97 -21.01
C PRO A 9 -0.87 9.31 -21.20
N CYS A 10 -1.73 8.38 -21.64
CA CYS A 10 -3.15 8.66 -21.87
C CYS A 10 -4.05 8.46 -20.64
N PHE A 11 -3.61 7.78 -19.58
CA PHE A 11 -4.48 7.48 -18.43
C PHE A 11 -3.79 7.52 -17.07
N LEU A 12 -2.49 7.21 -16.98
CA LEU A 12 -1.82 7.08 -15.70
C LEU A 12 -1.80 8.38 -14.89
N PRO A 13 -1.60 9.59 -15.50
CA PRO A 13 -1.69 10.83 -14.75
C PRO A 13 -3.02 11.01 -14.01
N GLN A 14 -4.15 10.67 -14.65
CA GLN A 14 -5.47 10.74 -14.03
C GLN A 14 -5.60 9.71 -12.90
N VAL A 15 -5.16 8.47 -13.14
CA VAL A 15 -5.14 7.43 -12.09
C VAL A 15 -4.37 7.90 -10.85
N LEU A 16 -3.21 8.53 -11.02
CA LEU A 16 -2.41 9.03 -9.88
C LEU A 16 -3.03 10.25 -9.18
N GLN A 17 -3.83 11.04 -9.89
CA GLN A 17 -4.64 12.11 -9.29
C GLN A 17 -5.80 11.53 -8.48
N ASP A 18 -6.44 10.48 -9.00
CA ASP A 18 -7.63 9.87 -8.41
C ASP A 18 -7.33 9.09 -7.11
N ILE A 19 -6.07 8.74 -6.84
CA ILE A 19 -5.63 8.16 -5.54
C ILE A 19 -6.05 9.04 -4.34
N THR A 20 -6.16 10.36 -4.53
CA THR A 20 -6.57 11.29 -3.47
C THR A 20 -7.94 11.89 -3.74
N CYS A 21 -8.74 11.31 -4.65
CA CYS A 21 -10.10 11.76 -4.90
C CYS A 21 -10.92 11.71 -3.61
N GLU A 22 -11.84 12.66 -3.39
CA GLU A 22 -12.73 12.66 -2.22
C GLU A 22 -13.65 11.43 -2.23
N ASP A 23 -14.18 11.10 -3.41
CA ASP A 23 -15.03 9.95 -3.63
C ASP A 23 -14.22 8.65 -3.50
N ALA A 24 -14.61 7.83 -2.52
CA ALA A 24 -13.97 6.56 -2.25
C ALA A 24 -14.17 5.54 -3.39
N GLU A 25 -15.26 5.65 -4.13
CA GLU A 25 -15.56 4.74 -5.26
C GLU A 25 -14.69 5.05 -6.48
N VAL A 26 -14.18 6.27 -6.60
CA VAL A 26 -13.14 6.65 -7.59
C VAL A 26 -11.75 6.29 -7.08
N ARG A 27 -11.50 6.56 -5.80
CA ARG A 27 -10.20 6.32 -5.16
C ARG A 27 -9.81 4.84 -5.14
N SER A 28 -10.75 3.95 -4.85
CA SER A 28 -10.49 2.51 -4.76
C SER A 28 -9.91 1.90 -6.05
N PRO A 29 -10.55 2.03 -7.23
CA PRO A 29 -9.99 1.52 -8.47
C PRO A 29 -8.70 2.24 -8.89
N ALA A 30 -8.51 3.51 -8.53
CA ALA A 30 -7.27 4.23 -8.78
C ALA A 30 -6.08 3.62 -8.01
N CYS A 31 -6.27 3.34 -6.71
CA CYS A 31 -5.29 2.64 -5.89
C CYS A 31 -5.01 1.22 -6.43
N TYR A 32 -6.07 0.49 -6.80
CA TYR A 32 -5.93 -0.84 -7.38
C TYR A 32 -5.12 -0.81 -8.68
N ALA A 33 -5.43 0.11 -9.60
CA ALA A 33 -4.69 0.29 -10.85
C ALA A 33 -3.21 0.69 -10.61
N ALA A 34 -2.96 1.55 -9.62
CA ALA A 34 -1.61 1.95 -9.23
C ALA A 34 -0.77 0.75 -8.77
N SER A 35 -1.37 -0.26 -8.11
CA SER A 35 -0.66 -1.48 -7.71
C SER A 35 -0.05 -2.24 -8.90
N PHE A 36 -0.70 -2.23 -10.08
CA PHE A 36 -0.15 -2.87 -11.29
C PHE A 36 0.96 -2.04 -11.93
N ALA A 37 0.84 -0.71 -11.88
CA ALA A 37 1.86 0.21 -12.38
C ALA A 37 3.13 0.14 -11.52
N ALA A 38 2.96 0.05 -10.20
CA ALA A 38 4.03 -0.07 -9.20
C ALA A 38 4.93 -1.30 -9.38
N ARG A 39 4.50 -2.32 -10.12
CA ARG A 39 5.34 -3.49 -10.45
C ARG A 39 6.30 -3.25 -11.61
N GLN A 40 6.15 -2.14 -12.34
CA GLN A 40 6.91 -1.88 -13.55
C GLN A 40 8.04 -0.89 -13.25
N ALA A 41 9.27 -1.20 -13.65
CA ALA A 41 10.43 -0.32 -13.44
C ALA A 41 10.21 1.11 -13.97
N ALA A 42 9.47 1.25 -15.07
CA ALA A 42 9.11 2.54 -15.67
C ALA A 42 8.34 3.47 -14.72
N PHE A 43 7.73 2.96 -13.65
CA PHE A 43 7.01 3.75 -12.65
C PHE A 43 7.95 4.49 -11.68
N GLY A 44 9.26 4.18 -11.69
CA GLY A 44 10.25 4.74 -10.77
C GLY A 44 10.19 6.26 -10.56
N PRO A 45 10.03 7.09 -11.61
CA PRO A 45 9.92 8.55 -11.46
C PRO A 45 8.72 9.01 -10.61
N SER A 46 7.64 8.23 -10.55
CA SER A 46 6.43 8.55 -9.78
C SER A 46 6.39 7.84 -8.42
N ALA A 47 7.28 6.88 -8.18
CA ALA A 47 7.18 5.96 -7.05
C ALA A 47 7.11 6.65 -5.68
N LEU A 48 8.00 7.60 -5.39
CA LEU A 48 8.07 8.25 -4.07
C LEU A 48 6.81 9.06 -3.76
N GLU A 49 6.38 9.90 -4.70
CA GLU A 49 5.20 10.74 -4.53
C GLU A 49 3.93 9.89 -4.41
N THR A 50 3.79 8.85 -5.25
CA THR A 50 2.67 7.92 -5.15
C THR A 50 2.68 7.16 -3.83
N ALA A 51 3.83 6.69 -3.35
CA ALA A 51 3.93 5.99 -2.07
C ALA A 51 3.46 6.87 -0.89
N ARG A 52 3.82 8.16 -0.90
CA ARG A 52 3.38 9.11 0.14
C ARG A 52 1.86 9.30 0.14
N ARG A 53 1.26 9.52 -1.03
CA ARG A 53 -0.21 9.65 -1.16
C ARG A 53 -0.94 8.40 -0.71
N LEU A 54 -0.44 7.22 -1.08
CA LEU A 54 -1.04 5.95 -0.66
C LEU A 54 -0.96 5.78 0.86
N ALA A 55 0.18 6.11 1.48
CA ALA A 55 0.34 6.07 2.93
C ALA A 55 -0.63 7.04 3.64
N GLU A 56 -0.87 8.22 3.08
CA GLU A 56 -1.85 9.20 3.60
C GLU A 56 -3.29 8.66 3.52
N VAL A 57 -3.66 8.04 2.39
CA VAL A 57 -4.99 7.41 2.22
C VAL A 57 -5.22 6.33 3.28
N VAL A 58 -4.22 5.47 3.51
CA VAL A 58 -4.26 4.44 4.55
C VAL A 58 -4.42 5.08 5.93
N ALA A 59 -3.55 6.03 6.28
CA ALA A 59 -3.58 6.67 7.60
C ALA A 59 -4.92 7.36 7.90
N HIS A 60 -5.47 8.08 6.91
CA HIS A 60 -6.76 8.76 7.05
C HIS A 60 -7.93 7.79 7.25
N ALA A 61 -7.94 6.67 6.53
CA ALA A 61 -8.98 5.67 6.67
C ALA A 61 -8.91 4.97 8.04
N ARG A 62 -7.71 4.58 8.49
CA ARG A 62 -7.54 3.88 9.77
C ARG A 62 -7.84 4.78 10.97
N ALA A 63 -7.58 6.08 10.88
CA ALA A 63 -7.95 7.04 11.93
C ALA A 63 -9.48 7.12 12.17
N LYS A 64 -10.30 6.79 11.17
CA LYS A 64 -11.78 6.80 11.29
C LYS A 64 -12.35 5.50 11.87
N GLY A 65 -11.55 4.44 12.00
CA GLY A 65 -11.91 3.22 12.72
C GLY A 65 -12.87 2.25 12.02
N GLY A 66 -13.41 2.59 10.84
CA GLY A 66 -14.08 1.65 9.92
C GLY A 66 -15.37 0.98 10.44
N LYS A 67 -15.92 1.42 11.58
CA LYS A 67 -17.03 0.71 12.25
C LYS A 67 -18.39 0.94 11.60
N ARG A 68 -18.53 1.99 10.77
CA ARG A 68 -19.80 2.35 10.14
C ARG A 68 -19.89 1.78 8.73
N LYS A 69 -21.07 1.30 8.33
CA LYS A 69 -21.30 0.79 6.97
C LYS A 69 -20.96 1.82 5.89
N SER A 70 -21.19 3.11 6.16
CA SER A 70 -20.84 4.23 5.26
C SER A 70 -19.34 4.43 5.07
N GLU A 71 -18.49 3.85 5.93
CA GLU A 71 -17.04 3.94 5.86
C GLU A 71 -16.42 2.77 5.08
N LYS A 72 -17.19 1.73 4.73
CA LYS A 72 -16.71 0.57 3.98
C LYS A 72 -16.01 0.95 2.66
N PRO A 73 -16.55 1.85 1.81
CA PRO A 73 -15.85 2.25 0.59
C PRO A 73 -14.50 2.92 0.89
N VAL A 74 -14.41 3.68 1.98
CA VAL A 74 -13.16 4.32 2.42
C VAL A 74 -12.14 3.26 2.87
N GLN A 75 -12.56 2.23 3.60
CA GLN A 75 -11.69 1.14 4.01
C GLN A 75 -11.27 0.25 2.83
N MET A 76 -12.17 -0.06 1.90
CA MET A 76 -11.81 -0.77 0.66
C MET A 76 -10.75 -0.01 -0.15
N ALA A 77 -10.92 1.31 -0.30
CA ALA A 77 -9.93 2.14 -0.98
C ALA A 77 -8.57 2.14 -0.25
N ALA A 78 -8.59 2.10 1.09
CA ALA A 78 -7.38 2.02 1.90
C ALA A 78 -6.70 0.65 1.81
N ASP A 79 -7.44 -0.45 1.70
CA ASP A 79 -6.88 -1.79 1.51
C ASP A 79 -6.17 -1.89 0.15
N ASN A 80 -6.81 -1.39 -0.91
CA ASN A 80 -6.18 -1.26 -2.22
C ASN A 80 -4.95 -0.33 -2.19
N ALA A 81 -5.01 0.77 -1.44
CA ALA A 81 -3.89 1.68 -1.28
C ALA A 81 -2.71 1.02 -0.55
N LEU A 82 -3.01 0.22 0.47
CA LEU A 82 -2.03 -0.52 1.27
C LEU A 82 -1.27 -1.53 0.41
N SER A 83 -1.98 -2.25 -0.46
CA SER A 83 -1.34 -3.14 -1.43
C SER A 83 -0.51 -2.39 -2.46
N ALA A 84 -1.00 -1.29 -3.02
CA ALA A 84 -0.20 -0.50 -3.96
C ALA A 84 1.08 0.05 -3.31
N LEU A 85 1.00 0.48 -2.05
CA LEU A 85 2.17 0.91 -1.27
C LEU A 85 3.16 -0.24 -1.09
N MET A 86 2.68 -1.44 -0.78
CA MET A 86 3.50 -2.65 -0.69
C MET A 86 4.25 -2.93 -1.98
N GLU A 87 3.57 -2.89 -3.14
CA GLU A 87 4.19 -3.12 -4.44
C GLU A 87 5.31 -2.10 -4.71
N LEU A 88 5.10 -0.81 -4.38
CA LEU A 88 6.13 0.22 -4.51
C LEU A 88 7.34 -0.06 -3.61
N LEU A 89 7.09 -0.45 -2.36
CA LEU A 89 8.15 -0.76 -1.40
C LEU A 89 9.01 -1.96 -1.82
N VAL A 90 8.42 -2.93 -2.53
CA VAL A 90 9.11 -4.11 -3.04
C VAL A 90 9.85 -3.84 -4.34
N HIS A 91 9.25 -3.08 -5.27
CA HIS A 91 9.77 -2.92 -6.63
C HIS A 91 10.60 -1.66 -6.86
N HIS A 92 10.52 -0.67 -5.97
CA HIS A 92 11.13 0.65 -6.18
C HIS A 92 12.03 1.10 -5.02
N GLU A 93 12.69 0.16 -4.34
CA GLU A 93 13.60 0.44 -3.21
C GLU A 93 14.57 1.61 -3.48
N ALA A 94 15.23 1.63 -4.64
CA ALA A 94 16.15 2.71 -5.00
C ALA A 94 15.45 4.09 -5.13
N SER A 95 14.24 4.13 -5.70
CA SER A 95 13.45 5.36 -5.82
C SER A 95 12.90 5.85 -4.49
N LEU A 96 12.86 4.98 -3.47
CA LEU A 96 12.34 5.27 -2.14
C LEU A 96 13.46 5.48 -1.10
N ALA A 97 14.72 5.55 -1.54
CA ALA A 97 15.87 5.75 -0.68
C ALA A 97 15.67 6.95 0.26
N GLY A 98 15.94 6.75 1.55
CA GLY A 98 15.74 7.75 2.60
C GLY A 98 14.32 7.87 3.16
N SER A 99 13.30 7.23 2.55
CA SER A 99 11.92 7.18 3.09
C SER A 99 11.45 5.76 3.45
N GLN A 100 12.31 4.74 3.29
CA GLN A 100 11.94 3.33 3.43
C GLN A 100 11.40 3.00 4.82
N SER A 101 12.12 3.34 5.90
CA SER A 101 11.67 3.02 7.26
C SER A 101 10.31 3.64 7.60
N GLN A 102 10.10 4.89 7.17
CA GLN A 102 8.81 5.57 7.37
C GLN A 102 7.68 4.88 6.61
N LEU A 103 7.90 4.56 5.33
CA LEU A 103 6.87 3.97 4.47
C LEU A 103 6.57 2.51 4.83
N TRP A 104 7.58 1.71 5.21
CA TRP A 104 7.36 0.38 5.78
C TRP A 104 6.60 0.46 7.10
N GLY A 105 6.95 1.41 7.98
CA GLY A 105 6.22 1.65 9.21
C GLY A 105 4.75 2.02 8.96
N ALA A 106 4.47 2.85 7.95
CA ALA A 106 3.12 3.20 7.52
C ALA A 106 2.36 1.97 7.00
N TRP A 107 2.99 1.14 6.16
CA TRP A 107 2.40 -0.10 5.67
C TRP A 107 2.06 -1.07 6.82
N VAL A 108 3.01 -1.34 7.73
CA VAL A 108 2.76 -2.22 8.89
C VAL A 108 1.66 -1.67 9.79
N SER A 109 1.58 -0.35 9.96
CA SER A 109 0.53 0.30 10.77
C SER A 109 -0.85 0.31 10.09
N GLY A 110 -0.91 0.11 8.78
CA GLY A 110 -2.14 -0.01 8.02
C GLY A 110 -2.77 -1.39 8.04
N LEU A 111 -2.02 -2.42 8.48
CA LEU A 111 -2.48 -3.79 8.59
C LEU A 111 -3.30 -4.03 9.88
N PRO A 112 -4.26 -4.98 9.87
CA PRO A 112 -4.70 -5.78 8.72
C PRO A 112 -5.58 -4.97 7.73
N CYS A 113 -5.81 -5.53 6.54
CA CYS A 113 -6.88 -5.06 5.65
C CYS A 113 -8.24 -5.23 6.35
N GLN A 114 -9.20 -4.33 6.09
CA GLN A 114 -10.46 -4.28 6.84
C GLN A 114 -11.69 -4.78 6.06
N GLU A 115 -11.70 -4.64 4.74
CA GLU A 115 -12.87 -4.93 3.91
C GLU A 115 -12.54 -5.80 2.69
N ASP A 116 -11.37 -5.62 2.07
CA ASP A 116 -11.00 -6.40 0.87
C ASP A 116 -10.18 -7.64 1.25
N GLU A 117 -10.84 -8.80 1.23
CA GLU A 117 -10.24 -10.10 1.59
C GLU A 117 -9.08 -10.50 0.66
N ALA A 118 -9.20 -10.21 -0.64
CA ALA A 118 -8.14 -10.55 -1.59
C ALA A 118 -6.87 -9.76 -1.29
N GLU A 119 -7.02 -8.46 -0.99
CA GLU A 119 -5.92 -7.60 -0.55
C GLU A 119 -5.37 -8.04 0.81
N GLY A 120 -6.25 -8.48 1.72
CA GLY A 120 -5.86 -9.07 3.01
C GLY A 120 -4.93 -10.26 2.85
N ILE A 121 -5.28 -11.23 1.99
CA ILE A 121 -4.45 -12.40 1.69
C ILE A 121 -3.10 -11.96 1.10
N ARG A 122 -3.09 -11.02 0.15
CA ARG A 122 -1.85 -10.53 -0.47
C ARG A 122 -0.91 -9.88 0.56
N ASN A 123 -1.43 -8.99 1.40
CA ASN A 123 -0.62 -8.29 2.40
C ASN A 123 -0.14 -9.21 3.52
N HIS A 124 -0.97 -10.15 3.98
CA HIS A 124 -0.54 -11.17 4.95
C HIS A 124 0.56 -12.07 4.38
N GLY A 125 0.39 -12.52 3.14
CA GLY A 125 1.42 -13.30 2.44
C GLY A 125 2.75 -12.56 2.36
N MET A 126 2.70 -11.26 2.03
CA MET A 126 3.90 -10.41 2.05
C MET A 126 4.48 -10.25 3.46
N LEU A 127 3.67 -10.00 4.48
CA LEU A 127 4.14 -9.86 5.87
C LEU A 127 4.92 -11.11 6.32
N VAL A 128 4.38 -12.31 6.05
CA VAL A 128 5.05 -13.58 6.36
C VAL A 128 6.39 -13.69 5.63
N GLN A 129 6.45 -13.31 4.34
CA GLN A 129 7.70 -13.31 3.58
C GLN A 129 8.74 -12.36 4.18
N LEU A 130 8.34 -11.14 4.56
CA LEU A 130 9.23 -10.13 5.12
C LEU A 130 9.78 -10.54 6.50
N VAL A 131 8.93 -11.14 7.35
CA VAL A 131 9.35 -11.70 8.64
C VAL A 131 10.32 -12.86 8.44
N ARG A 132 10.01 -13.80 7.53
CA ARG A 132 10.89 -14.94 7.21
C ARG A 132 12.25 -14.48 6.71
N ASN A 133 12.27 -13.45 5.86
CA ASN A 133 13.49 -12.88 5.28
C ASN A 133 14.20 -11.90 6.21
N ARG A 134 13.69 -11.70 7.43
CA ARG A 134 14.22 -10.78 8.44
C ARG A 134 14.39 -9.34 7.97
N LYS A 135 13.41 -8.80 7.26
CA LYS A 135 13.49 -7.42 6.74
C LYS A 135 13.64 -6.40 7.87
N PRO A 136 14.74 -5.62 7.93
CA PRO A 136 15.06 -4.79 9.08
C PRO A 136 14.05 -3.66 9.31
N GLU A 137 13.51 -3.05 8.25
CA GLU A 137 12.51 -1.98 8.36
C GLU A 137 11.16 -2.45 8.92
N VAL A 138 10.90 -3.76 8.91
CA VAL A 138 9.65 -4.36 9.39
C VAL A 138 9.83 -5.00 10.77
N LEU A 139 10.92 -5.72 10.99
CA LEU A 139 11.20 -6.40 12.26
C LEU A 139 11.76 -5.48 13.35
N GLY A 140 12.35 -4.35 12.96
CA GLY A 140 13.11 -3.50 13.87
C GLY A 140 14.40 -4.16 14.37
N PRO A 141 15.19 -3.43 15.16
CA PRO A 141 16.40 -3.95 15.79
C PRO A 141 16.11 -5.23 16.58
N ASN A 142 16.92 -6.27 16.38
CA ASN A 142 16.82 -7.57 17.07
C ASN A 142 15.44 -8.27 16.96
N GLY A 143 14.56 -7.86 16.04
CA GLY A 143 13.24 -8.47 15.89
C GLY A 143 12.21 -8.05 16.94
N GLU A 144 12.40 -6.90 17.59
CA GLU A 144 11.51 -6.41 18.64
C GLU A 144 10.04 -6.22 18.19
N ALA A 145 9.80 -5.99 16.88
CA ALA A 145 8.45 -5.84 16.35
C ALA A 145 7.70 -7.18 16.20
N ALA A 146 8.39 -8.33 16.29
CA ALA A 146 7.82 -9.64 15.99
C ALA A 146 6.52 -9.96 16.75
N PRO A 147 6.38 -9.69 18.07
CA PRO A 147 5.13 -9.96 18.79
C PRO A 147 3.93 -9.21 18.20
N ARG A 148 4.12 -7.93 17.82
CA ARG A 148 3.08 -7.11 17.18
C ARG A 148 2.76 -7.61 15.76
N LEU A 149 3.76 -8.06 15.01
CA LEU A 149 3.52 -8.60 13.67
C LEU A 149 2.72 -9.90 13.73
N LEU A 150 2.96 -10.74 14.73
CA LEU A 150 2.20 -11.96 14.95
C LEU A 150 0.75 -11.68 15.35
N SER A 151 0.47 -10.59 16.10
CA SER A 151 -0.91 -10.24 16.45
C SER A 151 -1.74 -9.88 15.23
N ILE A 152 -1.14 -9.28 14.20
CA ILE A 152 -1.81 -8.98 12.93
C ILE A 152 -2.30 -10.26 12.23
N LEU A 153 -1.58 -11.38 12.37
CA LEU A 153 -1.90 -12.65 11.69
C LEU A 153 -3.06 -13.42 12.34
N VAL A 154 -3.55 -12.96 13.50
CA VAL A 154 -4.59 -13.65 14.28
C VAL A 154 -5.85 -12.80 14.51
N ASP A 155 -5.87 -11.58 13.97
CA ASP A 155 -7.08 -10.72 13.89
C ASP A 155 -8.03 -11.23 12.79
#